data_AF-A0A178DQ93-F1
#
_entry.id   AF-A0A178DQ93-F1
#
_cell.length_a   1.000
_cell.length_b   1.000
_cell.length_c   1.000
_cell.angle_alpha   90.00
_cell.angle_beta   90.00
_cell.angle_gamma   90.00
#
_symmetry.space_group_name_H-M   'P 1'
#
loop_
_entity.id
_entity.type
_entity.pdbx_description
1 polymer ?
#
loop_
_entity_poly.entity_id
_entity_poly.type
_entity_poly.pdbx_seq_one_letter_code
_entity_poly.pdbx_strand_id
1 'polypeptide(L)'
;MPALAKRDDEFLIPKPVIVLLIMLGAIFLVCCGYAIHSAFGFGKDHNKLKPLSNEQQEYMAEVRVRNMDALAYEGAVSRGDYSSWKGKGR
;
A
#
# COMPACT_ATOMS: atom_id res chain seq x y z
N MET A 1 13.06 -52.75 -27.64
CA MET A 1 13.01 -51.46 -26.92
C MET A 1 11.92 -51.61 -25.86
N PRO A 2 12.20 -51.50 -24.56
CA PRO A 2 11.15 -51.65 -23.55
C PRO A 2 10.13 -50.50 -23.72
N ALA A 3 8.87 -50.86 -23.94
CA ALA A 3 7.77 -49.90 -24.02
C ALA A 3 7.56 -49.26 -22.65
N LEU A 4 7.35 -47.94 -22.64
CA LEU A 4 7.10 -47.13 -21.44
C LEU A 4 5.82 -47.65 -20.77
N ALA A 5 5.96 -48.36 -19.65
CA ALA A 5 4.81 -48.89 -18.92
C ALA A 5 3.94 -47.74 -18.43
N LYS A 6 2.65 -47.78 -18.77
CA LYS A 6 1.66 -46.80 -18.33
C LYS A 6 1.47 -46.98 -16.81
N ARG A 7 1.90 -46.01 -16.00
CA ARG A 7 1.65 -45.96 -14.55
C ARG A 7 0.17 -45.64 -14.33
N ASP A 8 -0.66 -46.66 -14.44
CA ASP A 8 -2.10 -46.55 -14.22
C ASP A 8 -2.47 -47.03 -12.80
N ASP A 9 -2.98 -46.06 -12.05
CA ASP A 9 -4.23 -46.18 -11.28
C ASP A 9 -4.22 -46.68 -9.83
N GLU A 10 -3.12 -46.53 -9.10
CA GLU A 10 -3.14 -46.71 -7.63
C GLU A 10 -2.66 -45.48 -6.87
N PHE A 11 -3.19 -44.30 -7.24
CA PHE A 11 -3.16 -43.16 -6.35
C PHE A 11 -4.41 -43.20 -5.46
N LEU A 12 -4.22 -43.26 -4.14
CA LEU A 12 -5.30 -43.13 -3.15
C LEU A 12 -6.12 -41.84 -3.31
N ILE A 13 -5.57 -40.85 -4.02
CA ILE A 13 -6.15 -39.54 -4.25
C ILE A 13 -6.35 -39.35 -5.76
N PRO A 14 -7.52 -38.85 -6.22
CA PRO A 14 -7.76 -38.57 -7.64
C PRO A 14 -6.69 -37.64 -8.23
N LYS A 15 -6.17 -37.98 -9.42
CA LYS A 15 -5.20 -37.19 -10.18
C LYS A 15 -5.52 -35.67 -10.23
N PRO A 16 -6.76 -35.20 -10.47
CA PRO A 16 -7.06 -33.76 -10.48
C PRO A 16 -6.86 -33.09 -9.11
N VAL A 17 -7.07 -33.82 -8.01
CA VAL A 17 -6.87 -33.28 -6.65
C VAL A 17 -5.39 -33.05 -6.36
N ILE A 18 -4.52 -33.96 -6.83
CA ILE A 18 -3.07 -33.81 -6.70
C ILE A 18 -2.61 -32.52 -7.41
N VAL A 19 -3.11 -32.27 -8.61
CA VAL A 19 -2.78 -31.05 -9.37
C VAL A 19 -3.27 -29.79 -8.65
N LEU A 20 -4.48 -29.81 -8.11
CA LEU A 20 -5.01 -28.70 -7.31
C LEU A 20 -4.16 -28.41 -6.06
N LEU A 21 -3.75 -29.46 -5.34
CA LEU A 21 -2.90 -29.30 -4.15
C LEU A 21 -1.54 -28.70 -4.50
N ILE A 22 -0.95 -29.10 -5.63
CA ILE A 22 0.31 -28.53 -6.12
C ILE A 22 0.14 -27.06 -6.50
N MET A 23 -0.93 -26.70 -7.20
CA MET A 23 -1.22 -25.31 -7.56
C MET A 23 -1.41 -24.43 -6.31
N LEU A 24 -2.18 -24.91 -5.33
CA LEU A 24 -2.38 -24.21 -4.06
C LEU A 24 -1.08 -24.08 -3.26
N GLY A 25 -0.28 -25.15 -3.19
CA GLY A 25 1.01 -25.14 -2.52
C GLY A 25 2.00 -24.17 -3.17
N ALA A 26 2.01 -24.10 -4.50
CA ALA A 26 2.85 -23.16 -5.25
C ALA A 26 2.46 -21.70 -4.97
N ILE A 27 1.16 -21.37 -5.00
CA ILE A 27 0.66 -20.03 -4.69
C ILE A 27 1.01 -19.66 -3.24
N PHE A 28 0.77 -20.58 -2.30
CA PHE A 28 1.06 -20.37 -0.89
C PHE A 28 2.54 -20.07 -0.65
N LEU A 29 3.44 -20.87 -1.25
CA LEU A 29 4.88 -20.66 -1.13
C LEU A 29 5.34 -19.32 -1.70
N VAL A 30 4.79 -18.89 -2.86
CA VAL A 30 5.10 -17.58 -3.45
C VAL A 30 4.64 -16.45 -2.53
N CYS A 31 3.43 -16.53 -1.98
CA CYS A 31 2.91 -15.53 -1.04
C CYS A 31 3.72 -15.47 0.25
N CYS A 32 4.07 -16.62 0.83
CA CYS A 32 4.92 -16.69 2.02
C CYS A 32 6.32 -16.14 1.75
N GLY A 33 6.93 -16.50 0.61
CA GLY A 33 8.23 -15.97 0.19
C GLY A 33 8.21 -14.46 0.02
N TYR A 34 7.17 -13.91 -0.61
CA TYR A 34 6.97 -12.47 -0.74
C TYR A 34 6.77 -11.78 0.62
N ALA A 35 5.99 -12.36 1.53
CA ALA A 35 5.76 -11.80 2.86
C ALA A 35 7.04 -11.77 3.70
N ILE A 36 7.84 -12.84 3.66
CA ILE A 36 9.15 -12.89 4.32
C ILE A 36 10.08 -11.85 3.68
N HIS A 37 10.10 -11.75 2.35
CA HIS A 37 10.90 -10.75 1.64
C HIS A 37 10.44 -9.32 1.95
N SER A 38 9.14 -9.04 2.11
CA SER A 38 8.66 -7.70 2.47
C SER A 38 8.97 -7.36 3.95
N ALA A 39 9.00 -8.37 4.82
CA ALA A 39 9.26 -8.19 6.25
C ALA A 39 10.76 -8.08 6.57
N PHE A 40 11.61 -8.86 5.89
CA PHE A 40 13.04 -8.99 6.17
C PHE A 40 13.95 -8.47 5.04
N GLY A 41 13.36 -7.95 3.97
CA GLY A 41 14.07 -7.50 2.77
C GLY A 41 15.27 -6.61 3.09
N PHE A 42 16.47 -7.13 2.78
CA PHE A 42 17.74 -6.42 2.86
C PHE A 42 17.80 -5.33 1.80
N GLY A 43 17.38 -4.13 2.16
CA GLY A 43 17.54 -2.96 1.31
C GLY A 43 16.77 -1.77 1.86
N LYS A 44 17.36 -0.58 1.76
CA LYS A 44 16.64 0.67 1.99
C LYS A 44 15.40 0.63 1.11
N ASP A 45 14.23 0.51 1.73
CA ASP A 45 12.93 0.64 1.07
C ASP A 45 12.94 1.89 0.19
N HIS A 46 13.16 1.73 -1.12
CA HIS A 46 13.05 2.82 -2.09
C HIS A 46 11.60 3.30 -2.23
N ASN A 47 10.64 2.51 -1.71
CA ASN A 47 9.21 2.78 -1.75
C ASN A 47 8.62 3.21 -0.40
N LYS A 48 9.44 3.36 0.65
CA LYS A 48 9.01 4.05 1.87
C LYS A 48 9.21 5.54 1.69
N LEU A 49 8.22 6.31 2.14
CA LEU A 49 8.37 7.76 2.26
C LEU A 49 9.66 8.03 3.04
N LYS A 50 10.63 8.67 2.36
CA LYS A 50 11.87 9.09 2.99
C LYS A 50 11.50 9.85 4.27
N PRO A 51 12.05 9.52 5.44
CA PRO A 51 11.81 10.31 6.63
C PRO A 51 12.23 11.75 6.31
N LEU A 52 11.27 12.67 6.35
CA LEU A 52 11.50 14.09 6.13
C LEU A 52 12.49 14.59 7.18
N SER A 53 13.48 15.38 6.77
CA SER A 53 14.33 16.12 7.72
C SER A 53 13.45 16.97 8.64
N ASN A 54 13.91 17.21 9.88
CA ASN A 54 13.16 18.02 10.85
C ASN A 54 12.81 19.40 10.28
N GLU A 55 13.74 20.03 9.56
CA GLU A 55 13.51 21.30 8.86
C GLU A 55 12.42 21.21 7.78
N GLN A 56 12.37 20.08 7.06
CA GLN A 56 11.35 19.86 6.03
C GLN A 56 9.97 19.60 6.65
N GLN A 57 9.90 18.98 7.82
CA GLN A 57 8.65 18.78 8.55
C GLN A 57 8.08 20.11 9.05
N GLU A 58 8.93 20.97 9.60
CA GLU A 58 8.54 22.29 10.09
C GLU A 58 8.05 23.20 8.95
N TYR A 59 8.78 23.21 7.82
CA TYR A 59 8.33 23.90 6.61
C TYR A 59 6.98 23.39 6.10
N MET A 60 6.78 22.06 6.03
CA MET A 60 5.51 21.47 5.59
C MET A 60 4.36 21.79 6.54
N ALA A 61 4.63 21.92 7.85
CA ALA A 61 3.65 22.35 8.83
C ALA A 61 3.22 23.80 8.61
N GLU A 62 4.18 24.71 8.39
CA GLU A 62 3.91 26.12 8.11
C GLU A 62 3.09 26.29 6.82
N VAL A 63 3.47 25.59 5.75
CA VAL A 63 2.75 25.62 4.46
C VAL A 63 1.33 25.09 4.62
N ARG A 64 1.13 24.02 5.41
CA ARG A 64 -0.20 23.49 5.68
C ARG A 64 -1.08 24.55 6.37
N VAL A 65 -0.56 25.23 7.39
CA VAL A 65 -1.31 26.27 8.11
C VAL A 65 -1.71 27.40 7.15
N ARG A 66 -0.76 27.94 6.38
CA ARG A 66 -1.03 28.99 5.40
C ARG A 66 -2.05 28.61 4.35
N ASN A 67 -1.96 27.40 3.81
CA ASN A 67 -2.90 26.91 2.81
C ASN A 67 -4.29 26.71 3.41
N MET A 68 -4.39 26.25 4.65
CA MET A 68 -5.67 26.13 5.35
C MET A 68 -6.31 27.50 5.63
N ASP A 69 -5.52 28.50 6.03
CA ASP A 69 -6.02 29.86 6.25
C ASP A 69 -6.53 30.48 4.94
N ALA A 70 -5.81 30.30 3.84
CA ALA A 70 -6.24 30.74 2.52
C ALA A 70 -7.54 30.05 2.07
N LEU A 71 -7.64 28.73 2.29
CA LEU A 71 -8.84 27.96 1.97
C LEU A 71 -10.04 28.39 2.82
N ALA A 72 -9.83 28.68 4.11
CA ALA A 72 -10.87 29.18 5.01
C ALA A 72 -11.36 30.56 4.58
N TYR A 73 -10.45 31.44 4.14
CA TYR A 73 -10.77 32.75 3.60
C TYR A 73 -11.60 32.64 2.32
N GLU A 74 -11.16 31.84 1.34
CA GLU A 74 -11.91 31.60 0.10
C GLU A 74 -13.28 30.97 0.36
N GLY A 75 -13.37 30.05 1.32
CA GLY A 75 -14.63 29.45 1.74
C GLY A 75 -15.60 30.44 2.37
N ALA A 76 -15.11 31.39 3.18
CA ALA A 76 -15.92 32.45 3.79
C ALA A 76 -16.42 33.46 2.74
N VAL A 77 -15.54 33.83 1.80
CA VAL A 77 -15.84 34.70 0.65
C VAL A 77 -16.90 34.06 -0.25
N SER A 78 -16.76 32.77 -0.57
CA SER A 78 -17.71 32.02 -1.40
C SER A 78 -19.09 31.85 -0.75
N ARG A 79 -19.15 31.74 0.59
CA ARG A 79 -20.41 31.67 1.35
C ARG A 79 -21.10 33.03 1.55
N GLY A 80 -20.49 34.13 1.09
CA GLY A 80 -21.07 35.48 1.21
C GLY A 80 -21.06 36.03 2.63
N ASP A 81 -20.34 35.40 3.56
CA ASP A 81 -20.31 35.82 4.97
C ASP A 81 -19.21 36.86 5.24
N TYR A 82 -19.32 38.01 4.56
CA TYR A 82 -18.45 39.17 4.76
C TYR A 82 -18.72 39.90 6.09
N SER A 83 -19.73 39.47 6.85
CA SER A 83 -20.29 40.19 7.99
C SER A 83 -19.43 40.08 9.26
N SER A 84 -18.66 38.99 9.41
CA SER A 84 -17.94 38.70 10.66
C SER A 84 -16.51 39.27 10.73
N TRP A 85 -15.91 39.70 9.61
CA TRP A 85 -14.49 40.11 9.58
C TRP A 85 -14.27 41.63 9.70
N LYS A 86 -15.29 42.47 9.47
CA LYS A 86 -15.18 43.93 9.56
C LYS A 86 -14.97 44.47 11.00
N GLY A 87 -15.03 43.60 12.01
CA GLY A 87 -14.92 43.98 13.43
C GLY A 87 -13.56 43.73 14.08
N LYS A 88 -12.57 43.13 13.38
CA LYS A 88 -11.29 42.69 13.97
C LYS A 88 -10.08 43.39 13.34
N GLY A 89 -10.26 44.66 12.96
CA GLY A 89 -9.26 45.54 12.36
C GLY A 89 -9.03 46.81 13.18
N ARG A 90 -9.00 46.71 14.52
CA ARG A 90 -8.46 47.72 15.43
C ARG A 90 -7.60 47.04 16.48
#